data_AF-A0AAD4H593-F1
#
_entry.id   AF-A0AAD4H593-F1
#
_cell.length_a   1.000
_cell.length_b   1.000
_cell.length_c   1.000
_cell.angle_alpha   90.00
_cell.angle_beta   90.00
_cell.angle_gamma   90.00
#
_symmetry.space_group_name_H-M   'P 1'
#
loop_
_entity.id
_entity.type
_entity.pdbx_description
1 polymer ?
#
loop_
_entity_poly.entity_id
_entity_poly.type
_entity_poly.pdbx_seq_one_letter_code
_entity_poly.pdbx_strand_id
1 'polypeptide(L)'
;MIKNIGKFKQWTGEKIGKAQKTRMDEDFNGLQTETDAQRVALDKLHESSHTYLKAISKRVEGDDKFKGLAIETFGISMSAQSYTLPEGSSYREALHQMGDAHQSIGAAQGELISRLGSSYIECLERAQAQMKEYQVMQKKLHSRRLDYDAKLAKVQKAKKEKPEWEEEMQAAKAKYEDSRECVLGIMSAISESQDENVISLKSYYDAQLAYARRMVEVLEAIPESTFAVSPNASQSRHERRICRQSSYEPDEERSNYSDDQSSIHSPPT
;
A
#
# COMPACT_ATOMS: atom_id res chain seq x y z
N MET A 1 0.68 -11.72 22.53
CA MET A 1 1.91 -12.37 23.04
C MET A 1 1.54 -13.68 23.74
N ILE A 2 1.56 -14.79 22.98
CA ILE A 2 1.14 -16.11 23.45
C ILE A 2 2.28 -16.71 24.30
N LYS A 3 2.15 -16.64 25.63
CA LYS A 3 3.12 -17.13 26.63
C LYS A 3 3.36 -18.66 26.61
N ASN A 4 2.84 -19.39 25.62
CA ASN A 4 2.84 -20.86 25.60
C ASN A 4 3.87 -21.50 24.66
N ILE A 5 4.53 -20.75 23.77
CA ILE A 5 5.47 -21.31 22.78
C ILE A 5 6.72 -21.91 23.46
N GLY A 6 7.20 -21.28 24.54
CA GLY A 6 8.32 -21.81 25.34
C GLY A 6 8.03 -23.17 26.00
N LYS A 7 6.77 -23.50 26.26
CA LYS A 7 6.36 -24.81 26.80
C LYS A 7 6.33 -25.92 25.74
N PHE A 8 6.20 -25.54 24.46
CA PHE A 8 6.19 -26.49 23.35
C PHE A 8 7.59 -27.03 23.04
N LYS A 9 8.63 -26.20 23.22
CA LYS A 9 10.04 -26.55 22.97
C LYS A 9 10.65 -27.45 24.07
N GLN A 10 10.05 -27.49 25.25
CA GLN A 10 10.55 -28.25 26.41
C GLN A 10 10.05 -29.72 26.46
N TRP A 11 9.19 -30.15 25.52
CA TRP A 11 8.31 -31.30 25.76
C TRP A 11 8.35 -32.44 24.72
N THR A 12 9.34 -32.44 23.82
CA THR A 12 9.53 -33.46 22.75
C THR A 12 10.09 -34.81 23.22
N GLY A 13 10.23 -35.06 24.53
CA GLY A 13 10.92 -36.24 25.07
C GLY A 13 10.10 -37.26 25.90
N GLU A 14 8.85 -36.97 26.29
CA GLU A 14 8.09 -37.82 27.22
C GLU A 14 6.90 -38.53 26.56
N LYS A 15 6.56 -39.73 27.06
CA LYS A 15 5.39 -40.52 26.61
C LYS A 15 4.09 -39.73 26.84
N ILE A 16 3.54 -39.19 25.77
CA ILE A 16 2.38 -38.30 25.76
C ILE A 16 1.09 -39.08 26.02
N GLY A 17 0.37 -38.72 27.09
CA GLY A 17 -0.97 -39.26 27.38
C GLY A 17 -2.05 -38.75 26.41
N LYS A 18 -3.17 -39.48 26.26
CA LYS A 18 -4.24 -39.15 25.29
C LYS A 18 -4.80 -37.73 25.42
N ALA A 19 -5.11 -37.28 26.63
CA ALA A 19 -5.64 -35.93 26.87
C ALA A 19 -4.62 -34.84 26.48
N GLN A 20 -3.33 -35.12 26.68
CA GLN A 20 -2.26 -34.20 26.36
C GLN A 20 -1.98 -34.15 24.86
N LYS A 21 -2.14 -35.28 24.16
CA LYS A 21 -2.10 -35.34 22.69
C LYS A 21 -3.19 -34.47 22.05
N THR A 22 -4.44 -34.58 22.53
CA THR A 22 -5.55 -33.76 22.04
C THR A 22 -5.27 -32.27 22.19
N ARG A 23 -4.73 -31.85 23.33
CA ARG A 23 -4.34 -30.46 23.57
C ARG A 23 -3.24 -29.98 22.62
N MET A 24 -2.21 -30.80 22.35
CA MET A 24 -1.16 -30.41 21.39
C MET A 24 -1.70 -30.21 19.97
N ASP A 25 -2.71 -30.99 19.59
CA ASP A 25 -3.34 -30.88 18.28
C ASP A 25 -4.20 -29.61 18.20
N GLU A 26 -4.89 -29.24 19.28
CA GLU A 26 -5.59 -27.96 19.39
C GLU A 26 -4.63 -26.77 19.31
N ASP A 27 -3.51 -26.80 20.06
CA ASP A 27 -2.50 -25.74 20.04
C ASP A 27 -1.86 -25.59 18.64
N PHE A 28 -1.54 -26.71 17.98
CA PHE A 28 -1.01 -26.69 16.61
C PHE A 28 -2.01 -26.08 15.62
N ASN A 29 -3.28 -26.51 15.68
CA ASN A 29 -4.33 -26.00 14.78
C ASN A 29 -4.63 -24.52 15.02
N GLY A 30 -4.58 -24.07 16.27
CA GLY A 30 -4.72 -22.67 16.64
C GLY A 30 -3.61 -21.82 16.03
N LEU A 31 -2.35 -22.24 16.22
CA LEU A 31 -1.19 -21.54 15.67
C LEU A 31 -1.17 -21.55 14.13
N GLN A 32 -1.61 -22.64 13.52
CA GLN A 32 -1.76 -22.74 12.07
C GLN A 32 -2.80 -21.74 11.55
N THR A 33 -3.96 -21.66 12.21
CA THR A 33 -5.02 -20.71 11.85
C THR A 33 -4.54 -19.26 11.96
N GLU A 34 -3.79 -18.93 13.02
CA GLU A 34 -3.20 -17.61 13.19
C GLU A 34 -2.18 -17.29 12.10
N THR A 35 -1.28 -18.23 11.80
CA THR A 35 -0.24 -18.07 10.76
C THR A 35 -0.87 -17.88 9.37
N ASP A 36 -1.93 -18.65 9.06
CA ASP A 36 -2.66 -18.53 7.80
C ASP A 36 -3.39 -17.17 7.68
N ALA A 37 -3.95 -16.65 8.77
CA ALA A 37 -4.54 -15.32 8.81
C ALA A 37 -3.49 -14.22 8.61
N GLN A 38 -2.33 -14.35 9.26
CA GLN A 38 -1.20 -13.43 9.11
C GLN A 38 -0.69 -13.38 7.67
N ARG A 39 -0.63 -14.53 6.98
CA ARG A 39 -0.28 -14.58 5.55
C ARG A 39 -1.20 -13.69 4.71
N VAL A 40 -2.51 -13.87 4.85
CA VAL A 40 -3.49 -13.14 4.04
C VAL A 40 -3.41 -11.63 4.31
N ALA A 41 -3.20 -11.25 5.57
CA ALA A 41 -2.99 -9.85 5.93
C ALA A 41 -1.69 -9.29 5.33
N LEU A 42 -0.60 -10.04 5.43
CA LEU A 42 0.71 -9.67 4.93
C LEU A 42 0.73 -9.46 3.41
N ASP A 43 0.09 -10.35 2.64
CA ASP A 43 -0.01 -10.24 1.18
C ASP A 43 -0.68 -8.90 0.78
N LYS A 44 -1.79 -8.57 1.43
CA LYS A 44 -2.53 -7.31 1.18
C LYS A 44 -1.77 -6.06 1.65
N LEU A 45 -1.12 -6.14 2.82
CA LEU A 45 -0.33 -5.03 3.37
C LEU A 45 0.87 -4.73 2.47
N HIS A 46 1.56 -5.75 1.99
CA HIS A 46 2.68 -5.59 1.08
C HIS A 46 2.23 -4.92 -0.23
N GLU A 47 1.16 -5.44 -0.87
CA GLU A 47 0.62 -4.87 -2.11
C GLU A 47 0.24 -3.39 -1.94
N SER A 48 -0.60 -3.09 -0.94
CA SER A 48 -1.07 -1.73 -0.68
C SER A 48 0.06 -0.77 -0.30
N SER A 49 1.06 -1.23 0.46
CA SER A 49 2.24 -0.42 0.83
C SER A 49 3.09 -0.07 -0.39
N HIS A 50 3.29 -1.01 -1.33
CA HIS A 50 3.97 -0.72 -2.59
C HIS A 50 3.19 0.23 -3.49
N THR A 51 1.86 0.07 -3.57
CA THR A 51 1.01 1.02 -4.29
C THR A 51 1.16 2.43 -3.73
N TYR A 52 1.12 2.56 -2.40
CA TYR A 52 1.30 3.84 -1.73
C TYR A 52 2.70 4.42 -1.98
N LEU A 53 3.77 3.64 -1.79
CA LEU A 53 5.14 4.04 -2.07
C LEU A 53 5.27 4.58 -3.50
N LYS A 54 4.78 3.84 -4.49
CA LYS A 54 4.81 4.26 -5.90
C LYS A 54 4.08 5.58 -6.15
N ALA A 55 2.96 5.81 -5.47
CA ALA A 55 2.20 7.04 -5.59
C ALA A 55 2.97 8.25 -5.04
N ILE A 56 3.53 8.12 -3.83
CA ILE A 56 4.25 9.22 -3.18
C ILE A 56 5.66 9.42 -3.73
N SER A 57 6.28 8.39 -4.32
CA SER A 57 7.61 8.46 -4.92
C SER A 57 7.60 8.81 -6.41
N LYS A 58 6.44 9.20 -6.95
CA LYS A 58 6.31 9.51 -8.37
C LYS A 58 7.22 10.67 -8.74
N ARG A 59 8.22 10.37 -9.58
CA ARG A 59 9.08 11.38 -10.19
C ARG A 59 8.50 11.81 -11.53
N VAL A 60 8.54 13.11 -11.79
CA VAL A 60 8.07 13.71 -13.04
C VAL A 60 9.15 14.62 -13.60
N GLU A 61 9.16 14.77 -14.92
CA GLU A 61 10.03 15.74 -15.60
C GLU A 61 9.33 17.10 -15.57
N GLY A 62 9.98 18.08 -14.96
CA GLY A 62 9.53 19.46 -14.92
C GLY A 62 10.20 20.30 -16.02
N ASP A 63 10.08 21.62 -15.87
CA ASP A 63 10.76 22.59 -16.72
C ASP A 63 12.30 22.34 -16.69
N ASP A 64 12.99 22.69 -17.78
CA ASP A 64 14.43 22.49 -17.95
C ASP A 64 14.94 21.05 -17.80
N LYS A 65 14.06 20.05 -18.02
CA LYS A 65 14.37 18.60 -17.95
C LYS A 65 14.77 18.13 -16.56
N PHE A 66 14.51 18.91 -15.51
CA PHE A 66 14.73 18.46 -14.13
C PHE A 66 13.77 17.33 -13.76
N LYS A 67 14.27 16.28 -13.12
CA LYS A 67 13.47 15.11 -12.69
C LYS A 67 13.43 15.01 -11.16
N GLY A 68 12.35 15.50 -10.57
CA GLY A 68 12.12 15.49 -9.12
C GLY A 68 10.84 14.76 -8.74
N LEU A 69 10.54 14.70 -7.43
CA LEU A 69 9.21 14.35 -6.95
C LEU A 69 8.18 15.37 -7.48
N ALA A 70 6.94 14.92 -7.69
CA ALA A 70 5.88 15.78 -8.22
C ALA A 70 5.70 17.11 -7.45
N ILE A 71 5.82 17.08 -6.12
CA ILE A 71 5.75 18.29 -5.28
C ILE A 71 6.96 19.22 -5.47
N GLU A 72 8.16 18.67 -5.68
CA GLU A 72 9.38 19.46 -5.93
C GLU A 72 9.29 20.15 -7.28
N THR A 73 8.90 19.40 -8.33
CA THR A 73 8.71 19.97 -9.67
C THR A 73 7.60 21.02 -9.71
N PHE A 74 6.55 20.84 -8.92
CA PHE A 74 5.50 21.84 -8.74
C PHE A 74 6.06 23.11 -8.09
N GLY A 75 6.82 22.98 -7.00
CA GLY A 75 7.47 24.11 -6.34
C GLY A 75 8.46 24.86 -7.25
N ILE A 76 9.28 24.13 -8.01
CA ILE A 76 10.21 24.72 -9.00
C ILE A 76 9.44 25.53 -10.04
N SER A 77 8.34 24.98 -10.58
CA SER A 77 7.52 25.69 -11.56
C SER A 77 6.89 26.95 -10.96
N MET A 78 6.38 26.91 -9.72
CA MET A 78 5.89 28.11 -9.03
C MET A 78 6.97 29.18 -8.89
N SER A 79 8.16 28.82 -8.39
CA SER A 79 9.28 29.76 -8.26
C SER A 79 9.70 30.31 -9.63
N ALA A 80 9.76 29.49 -10.69
CA ALA A 80 10.09 29.94 -12.03
C ALA A 80 9.05 30.90 -12.61
N GLN A 81 7.75 30.57 -12.51
CA GLN A 81 6.67 31.41 -13.02
C GLN A 81 6.56 32.73 -12.25
N SER A 82 6.96 32.78 -10.97
CA SER A 82 7.01 34.02 -10.20
C SER A 82 7.87 35.10 -10.88
N TYR A 83 8.98 34.73 -11.51
CA TYR A 83 9.88 35.66 -12.19
C TYR A 83 9.30 36.24 -13.48
N THR A 84 8.27 35.60 -14.06
CA THR A 84 7.55 36.12 -15.23
C THR A 84 6.57 37.25 -14.87
N LEU A 85 6.27 37.40 -13.58
CA LEU A 85 5.35 38.42 -13.08
C LEU A 85 6.09 39.74 -12.81
N PRO A 86 5.39 40.89 -12.90
CA PRO A 86 5.99 42.20 -12.62
C PRO A 86 6.61 42.29 -11.23
N GLU A 87 7.75 42.98 -11.12
CA GLU A 87 8.36 43.32 -9.85
C GLU A 87 7.40 44.17 -8.99
N GLY A 88 7.42 43.93 -7.68
CA GLY A 88 6.52 44.60 -6.73
C GLY A 88 5.08 44.03 -6.68
N SER A 89 4.74 43.04 -7.52
CA SER A 89 3.47 42.31 -7.40
C SER A 89 3.44 41.46 -6.13
N SER A 90 2.42 41.63 -5.28
CA SER A 90 2.23 40.77 -4.10
C SER A 90 2.02 39.30 -4.47
N TYR A 91 1.41 39.05 -5.64
CA TYR A 91 1.24 37.68 -6.14
C TYR A 91 2.57 37.05 -6.54
N ARG A 92 3.52 37.84 -7.07
CA ARG A 92 4.87 37.34 -7.39
C ARG A 92 5.58 36.85 -6.13
N GLU A 93 5.60 37.68 -5.09
CA GLU A 93 6.24 37.36 -3.82
C GLU A 93 5.61 36.11 -3.17
N ALA A 94 4.28 36.07 -3.10
CA ALA A 94 3.56 34.91 -2.55
C ALA A 94 3.81 33.63 -3.34
N LEU A 95 3.82 33.71 -4.68
CA LEU A 95 4.06 32.55 -5.54
C LEU A 95 5.50 32.04 -5.38
N HIS A 96 6.47 32.94 -5.24
CA HIS A 96 7.88 32.59 -5.02
C HIS A 96 8.08 31.87 -3.68
N GLN A 97 7.59 32.46 -2.57
CA GLN A 97 7.71 31.87 -1.23
C GLN A 97 7.01 30.50 -1.14
N MET A 98 5.83 30.35 -1.75
CA MET A 98 5.15 29.06 -1.83
C MET A 98 5.93 28.02 -2.65
N GLY A 99 6.58 28.44 -3.73
CA GLY A 99 7.43 27.56 -4.54
C GLY A 99 8.61 27.01 -3.75
N ASP A 100 9.29 27.86 -2.98
CA ASP A 100 10.42 27.47 -2.12
C ASP A 100 9.95 26.54 -0.97
N ALA A 101 8.80 26.83 -0.38
CA ALA A 101 8.16 25.97 0.61
C ALA A 101 7.88 24.57 0.05
N HIS A 102 7.27 24.47 -1.13
CA HIS A 102 6.98 23.17 -1.77
C HIS A 102 8.24 22.37 -2.10
N GLN A 103 9.33 23.02 -2.51
CA GLN A 103 10.63 22.37 -2.69
C GLN A 103 11.18 21.80 -1.37
N SER A 104 11.08 22.56 -0.27
CA SER A 104 11.52 22.09 1.06
C SER A 104 10.67 20.93 1.59
N ILE A 105 9.34 20.98 1.39
CA ILE A 105 8.43 19.88 1.72
C ILE A 105 8.76 18.64 0.90
N GLY A 106 9.09 18.81 -0.38
CA GLY A 106 9.52 17.71 -1.25
C GLY A 106 10.76 16.98 -0.75
N ALA A 107 11.77 17.71 -0.29
CA ALA A 107 12.95 17.09 0.33
C ALA A 107 12.59 16.27 1.59
N ALA A 108 11.69 16.78 2.42
CA ALA A 108 11.20 16.07 3.60
C ALA A 108 10.38 14.81 3.22
N GLN A 109 9.58 14.88 2.14
CA GLN A 109 8.87 13.73 1.60
C GLN A 109 9.85 12.66 1.09
N GLY A 110 11.00 13.06 0.56
CA GLY A 110 12.09 12.16 0.17
C GLY A 110 12.57 11.25 1.32
N GLU A 111 12.76 11.81 2.51
CA GLU A 111 13.14 11.03 3.70
C GLU A 111 12.02 10.06 4.13
N LEU A 112 10.75 10.50 4.09
CA LEU A 112 9.61 9.61 4.35
C LEU A 112 9.57 8.42 3.39
N ILE A 113 9.75 8.68 2.08
CA ILE A 113 9.79 7.65 1.03
C ILE A 113 10.91 6.66 1.33
N SER A 114 12.10 7.17 1.69
CA SER A 114 13.26 6.35 2.03
C SER A 114 12.98 5.41 3.20
N ARG A 115 12.40 5.93 4.30
CA ARG A 115 12.05 5.13 5.49
C ARG A 115 10.93 4.13 5.23
N LEU A 116 9.91 4.50 4.47
CA LEU A 116 8.84 3.58 4.08
C LEU A 116 9.39 2.39 3.28
N GLY A 117 10.27 2.66 2.30
CA GLY A 117 10.89 1.62 1.47
C GLY A 117 11.87 0.76 2.27
N SER A 118 12.92 1.37 2.80
CA SER A 118 14.08 0.67 3.40
C SER A 118 13.86 0.11 4.80
N SER A 119 12.77 0.47 5.48
CA SER A 119 12.47 -0.03 6.82
C SER A 119 11.23 -0.91 6.83
N TYR A 120 10.07 -0.33 6.48
CA TYR A 120 8.80 -1.04 6.61
C TYR A 120 8.59 -2.06 5.49
N ILE A 121 8.72 -1.64 4.23
CA ILE A 121 8.49 -2.54 3.08
C ILE A 121 9.52 -3.69 3.06
N GLU A 122 10.81 -3.42 3.26
CA GLU A 122 11.83 -4.47 3.39
C GLU A 122 11.53 -5.46 4.53
N CYS A 123 10.92 -4.99 5.63
CA CYS A 123 10.46 -5.88 6.71
C CYS A 123 9.31 -6.78 6.26
N LEU A 124 8.35 -6.24 5.50
CA LEU A 124 7.25 -7.02 4.92
C LEU A 124 7.78 -8.06 3.91
N GLU A 125 8.78 -7.72 3.10
CA GLU A 125 9.42 -8.64 2.15
C GLU A 125 10.10 -9.83 2.88
N ARG A 126 10.80 -9.55 3.98
CA ARG A 126 11.37 -10.61 4.84
C ARG A 126 10.30 -11.51 5.44
N ALA A 127 9.22 -10.93 5.96
CA ALA A 127 8.08 -11.70 6.47
C ALA A 127 7.43 -12.55 5.36
N GLN A 128 7.35 -12.04 4.12
CA GLN A 128 6.80 -12.79 2.99
C GLN A 128 7.68 -13.99 2.63
N ALA A 129 9.01 -13.86 2.72
CA ALA A 129 9.92 -14.97 2.50
C ALA A 129 9.70 -16.11 3.52
N GLN A 130 9.58 -15.78 4.81
CA GLN A 130 9.23 -16.75 5.86
C GLN A 130 7.88 -17.41 5.59
N MET A 131 6.90 -16.63 5.11
CA MET A 131 5.56 -17.14 4.82
C MET A 131 5.53 -18.09 3.62
N LYS A 132 6.36 -17.86 2.60
CA LYS A 132 6.56 -18.79 1.47
C LYS A 132 7.18 -20.11 1.95
N GLU A 133 8.17 -20.05 2.84
CA GLU A 133 8.77 -21.25 3.45
C GLU A 133 7.74 -22.06 4.24
N TYR A 134 6.93 -21.38 5.06
CA TYR A 134 5.81 -21.98 5.77
C TYR A 134 4.85 -22.72 4.82
N GLN A 135 4.45 -22.10 3.70
CA GLN A 135 3.56 -22.74 2.72
C GLN A 135 4.16 -24.02 2.11
N VAL A 136 5.47 -24.03 1.82
CA VAL A 136 6.16 -25.22 1.31
C VAL A 136 6.11 -26.34 2.34
N MET A 137 6.39 -26.03 3.60
CA MET A 137 6.40 -27.00 4.69
C MET A 137 4.99 -27.48 5.05
N GLN A 138 3.98 -26.62 4.97
CA GLN A 138 2.57 -27.00 5.15
C GLN A 138 2.12 -28.00 4.08
N LYS A 139 2.48 -27.79 2.81
CA LYS A 139 2.20 -28.75 1.72
C LYS A 139 2.90 -30.09 1.96
N LYS A 140 4.16 -30.06 2.39
CA LYS A 140 4.92 -31.27 2.74
C LYS A 140 4.25 -32.03 3.89
N LEU A 141 3.86 -31.33 4.96
CA LEU A 141 3.14 -31.91 6.10
C LEU A 141 1.83 -32.57 5.66
N HIS A 142 1.04 -31.90 4.83
CA HIS A 142 -0.21 -32.44 4.31
C HIS A 142 0.02 -33.73 3.51
N SER A 143 1.03 -33.74 2.63
CA SER A 143 1.41 -34.96 1.87
C SER A 143 1.84 -36.11 2.80
N ARG A 144 2.65 -35.83 3.83
CA ARG A 144 3.05 -36.85 4.82
C ARG A 144 1.88 -37.39 5.63
N ARG A 145 0.94 -36.53 6.00
CA ARG A 145 -0.29 -36.91 6.69
C ARG A 145 -1.11 -37.89 5.85
N LEU A 146 -1.30 -37.61 4.55
CA LEU A 146 -2.03 -38.52 3.66
C LEU A 146 -1.34 -39.88 3.49
N ASP A 147 -0.01 -39.93 3.38
CA ASP A 147 0.76 -41.19 3.33
C ASP A 147 0.60 -42.01 4.62
N TYR A 148 0.68 -41.33 5.77
CA TYR A 148 0.45 -41.95 7.07
C TYR A 148 -0.98 -42.51 7.19
N ASP A 149 -2.00 -41.71 6.85
CA ASP A 149 -3.41 -42.11 6.90
C ASP A 149 -3.67 -43.32 5.99
N ALA A 150 -3.10 -43.35 4.78
CA ALA A 150 -3.23 -44.47 3.85
C ALA A 150 -2.61 -45.77 4.39
N LYS A 151 -1.41 -45.69 4.98
CA LYS A 151 -0.73 -46.85 5.58
C LYS A 151 -1.39 -47.31 6.87
N LEU A 152 -1.90 -46.40 7.68
CA LEU A 152 -2.70 -46.71 8.86
C LEU A 152 -3.97 -47.47 8.47
N ALA A 153 -4.69 -47.00 7.45
CA ALA A 153 -5.87 -47.69 6.94
C ALA A 153 -5.54 -49.08 6.35
N LYS A 154 -4.39 -49.24 5.70
CA LYS A 154 -3.88 -50.52 5.19
C LYS A 154 -3.63 -51.53 6.31
N VAL A 155 -3.01 -51.10 7.42
CA VAL A 155 -2.80 -51.92 8.62
C VAL A 155 -4.13 -52.28 9.27
N GLN A 156 -5.03 -51.31 9.47
CA GLN A 156 -6.33 -51.54 10.13
C GLN A 156 -7.26 -52.49 9.35
N LYS A 157 -7.19 -52.50 8.01
CA LYS A 157 -7.99 -53.39 7.15
C LYS A 157 -7.37 -54.78 6.99
N ALA A 158 -6.15 -55.00 7.46
CA ALA A 158 -5.48 -56.28 7.33
C ALA A 158 -6.15 -57.33 8.23
N LYS A 159 -6.67 -58.41 7.63
CA LYS A 159 -7.27 -59.54 8.38
C LYS A 159 -6.25 -60.36 9.18
N LYS A 160 -4.97 -60.25 8.83
CA LYS A 160 -3.83 -60.90 9.50
C LYS A 160 -2.76 -59.85 9.72
N GLU A 161 -2.13 -59.88 10.89
CA GLU A 161 -0.99 -59.03 11.20
C GLU A 161 0.14 -59.29 10.20
N LYS A 162 0.64 -58.22 9.60
CA LYS A 162 1.78 -58.24 8.69
C LYS A 162 2.82 -57.25 9.22
N PRO A 163 3.91 -57.73 9.83
CA PRO A 163 4.89 -56.85 10.48
C PRO A 163 5.48 -55.81 9.52
N GLU A 164 5.66 -56.15 8.25
CA GLU A 164 6.11 -55.22 7.20
C GLU A 164 5.20 -53.99 7.05
N TRP A 165 3.87 -54.16 7.11
CA TRP A 165 2.94 -53.05 6.95
C TRP A 165 2.91 -52.15 8.18
N GLU A 166 3.12 -52.73 9.36
CA GLU A 166 3.26 -51.98 10.59
C GLU A 166 4.55 -51.17 10.59
N GLU A 167 5.67 -51.75 10.16
CA GLU A 167 6.93 -51.03 9.99
C GLU A 167 6.81 -49.88 8.97
N GLU A 168 6.19 -50.11 7.81
CA GLU A 168 5.89 -49.06 6.82
C GLU A 168 5.06 -47.91 7.42
N MET A 169 4.04 -48.25 8.23
CA MET A 169 3.16 -47.28 8.89
C MET A 169 3.90 -46.48 9.96
N GLN A 170 4.73 -47.12 10.79
CA GLN A 170 5.56 -46.43 11.79
C GLN A 170 6.58 -45.50 11.11
N ALA A 171 7.22 -45.94 10.03
CA ALA A 171 8.14 -45.10 9.26
C ALA A 171 7.44 -43.88 8.63
N ALA A 172 6.19 -44.03 8.17
CA ALA A 172 5.40 -42.91 7.66
C ALA A 172 4.98 -41.95 8.78
N LYS A 173 4.60 -42.49 9.93
CA LYS A 173 4.27 -41.73 11.14
C LYS A 173 5.44 -40.86 11.59
N ALA A 174 6.65 -41.43 11.70
CA ALA A 174 7.85 -40.68 12.07
C ALA A 174 8.09 -39.50 11.13
N LYS A 175 8.01 -39.70 9.80
CA LYS A 175 8.16 -38.62 8.81
C LYS A 175 7.09 -37.52 8.92
N TYR A 176 5.87 -37.90 9.32
CA TYR A 176 4.78 -36.94 9.58
C TYR A 176 5.08 -36.12 10.84
N GLU A 177 5.49 -36.78 11.94
CA GLU A 177 5.85 -36.13 13.20
C GLU A 177 7.04 -35.17 13.00
N ASP A 178 8.10 -35.60 12.30
CA ASP A 178 9.24 -34.74 11.95
C ASP A 178 8.80 -33.50 11.16
N SER A 179 7.93 -33.69 10.16
CA SER A 179 7.44 -32.57 9.34
C SER A 179 6.54 -31.63 10.14
N ARG A 180 5.79 -32.17 11.11
CA ARG A 180 4.92 -31.39 12.02
C ARG A 180 5.76 -30.51 12.93
N GLU A 181 6.86 -31.04 13.46
CA GLU A 181 7.82 -30.27 14.26
C GLU A 181 8.49 -29.16 13.44
N CYS A 182 8.91 -29.44 12.21
CA CYS A 182 9.48 -28.41 11.34
C CYS A 182 8.48 -27.28 11.06
N VAL A 183 7.21 -27.61 10.76
CA VAL A 183 6.16 -26.59 10.54
C VAL A 183 5.94 -25.77 11.80
N LEU A 184 5.92 -26.41 12.98
CA LEU A 184 5.81 -25.70 14.26
C LEU A 184 6.98 -24.76 14.54
N GLY A 185 8.19 -25.15 14.18
CA GLY A 185 9.37 -24.30 14.26
C GLY A 185 9.21 -23.03 13.42
N ILE A 186 8.75 -23.15 12.17
CA ILE A 186 8.55 -22.00 11.28
C ILE A 186 7.42 -21.10 11.80
N MET A 187 6.28 -21.66 12.21
CA MET A 187 5.18 -20.87 12.77
C MET A 187 5.61 -20.09 14.02
N SER A 188 6.43 -20.70 14.87
CA SER A 188 6.99 -20.04 16.06
C SER A 188 7.93 -18.89 15.68
N ALA A 189 8.81 -19.10 14.70
CA ALA A 189 9.70 -18.05 14.20
C ALA A 189 8.94 -16.87 13.58
N ILE A 190 7.84 -17.13 12.85
CA ILE A 190 6.93 -16.08 12.34
C ILE A 190 6.26 -15.32 13.49
N SER A 191 5.86 -16.02 14.56
CA SER A 191 5.29 -15.37 15.74
C SER A 191 6.31 -14.48 16.46
N GLU A 192 7.56 -14.94 16.57
CA GLU A 192 8.66 -14.19 17.17
C GLU A 192 9.07 -12.96 16.35
N SER A 193 8.94 -13.01 15.01
CA SER A 193 9.26 -11.86 14.15
C SER A 193 8.22 -10.73 14.19
N GLN A 194 7.09 -10.92 14.90
CA GLN A 194 6.09 -9.86 15.08
C GLN A 194 6.65 -8.61 15.76
N ASP A 195 7.57 -8.77 16.71
CA ASP A 195 8.19 -7.64 17.40
C ASP A 195 9.04 -6.80 16.42
N GLU A 196 9.76 -7.44 15.49
CA GLU A 196 10.49 -6.74 14.42
C GLU A 196 9.54 -5.98 13.48
N ASN A 197 8.38 -6.56 13.16
CA ASN A 197 7.36 -5.90 12.35
C ASN A 197 6.78 -4.66 13.06
N VAL A 198 6.59 -4.71 14.38
CA VAL A 198 6.16 -3.54 15.16
C VAL A 198 7.25 -2.46 15.19
N ILE A 199 8.52 -2.85 15.33
CA ILE A 199 9.66 -1.92 15.30
C ILE A 199 9.75 -1.20 13.95
N SER A 200 9.62 -1.92 12.84
CA SER A 200 9.66 -1.32 11.50
C SER A 200 8.45 -0.40 11.24
N LEU A 201 7.27 -0.78 11.71
CA LEU A 201 6.08 0.08 11.65
C LEU A 201 6.26 1.35 12.48
N LYS A 202 6.89 1.26 13.65
CA LYS A 202 7.21 2.42 14.49
C LYS A 202 8.21 3.36 13.80
N SER A 203 9.23 2.81 13.14
CA SER A 203 10.19 3.58 12.34
C SER A 203 9.49 4.38 11.23
N TYR A 204 8.54 3.74 10.52
CA TYR A 204 7.72 4.43 9.53
C TYR A 204 6.82 5.52 10.15
N TYR A 205 6.17 5.23 11.28
CA TYR A 205 5.36 6.21 12.02
C TYR A 205 6.19 7.45 12.41
N ASP A 206 7.41 7.27 12.90
CA ASP A 206 8.28 8.38 13.26
C ASP A 206 8.68 9.22 12.05
N ALA A 207 8.94 8.58 10.90
CA ALA A 207 9.20 9.27 9.64
C ALA A 207 7.99 10.07 9.17
N GLN A 208 6.77 9.53 9.29
CA GLN A 208 5.53 10.25 8.97
C GLN A 208 5.32 11.47 9.87
N LEU A 209 5.56 11.33 11.18
CA LEU A 209 5.48 12.45 12.11
C LEU A 209 6.52 13.53 11.80
N ALA A 210 7.76 13.13 11.50
CA ALA A 210 8.82 14.07 11.13
C ALA A 210 8.45 14.84 9.86
N TYR A 211 7.92 14.15 8.85
CA TYR A 211 7.42 14.77 7.62
C TYR A 211 6.30 15.77 7.89
N ALA A 212 5.27 15.38 8.65
CA ALA A 212 4.15 16.26 8.97
C ALA A 212 4.59 17.52 9.74
N ARG A 213 5.47 17.35 10.74
CA ARG A 213 6.04 18.47 11.50
C ARG A 213 6.83 19.42 10.60
N ARG A 214 7.66 18.87 9.71
CA ARG A 214 8.45 19.66 8.78
C ARG A 214 7.58 20.44 7.80
N MET A 215 6.47 19.84 7.35
CA MET A 215 5.50 20.53 6.50
C MET A 215 4.86 21.72 7.21
N VAL A 216 4.44 21.55 8.47
CA VAL A 216 3.88 22.64 9.28
C VAL A 216 4.92 23.75 9.48
N GLU A 217 6.13 23.39 9.90
CA GLU A 217 7.22 24.34 10.14
C GLU A 217 7.57 25.17 8.89
N VAL A 218 7.63 24.53 7.71
CA VAL A 218 7.91 25.21 6.44
C VAL A 218 6.81 26.21 6.09
N LEU A 219 5.54 25.87 6.33
CA LEU A 219 4.41 26.74 6.00
C LEU A 219 4.26 27.88 7.02
N GLU A 220 4.47 27.62 8.30
CA GLU A 220 4.46 28.65 9.36
C GLU A 220 5.59 29.66 9.23
N ALA A 221 6.70 29.27 8.60
CA ALA A 221 7.81 30.19 8.30
C ALA A 221 7.45 31.26 7.26
N ILE A 222 6.36 31.08 6.49
CA ILE A 222 5.87 32.07 5.53
C ILE A 222 5.10 33.17 6.28
N PRO A 223 5.55 34.44 6.24
CA PRO A 223 4.84 35.52 6.92
C PRO A 223 3.41 35.71 6.40
N GLU A 224 2.42 35.89 7.29
CA GLU A 224 1.04 36.16 6.86
C GLU A 224 0.93 37.41 5.97
N SER A 225 1.83 38.38 6.15
CA SER A 225 1.92 39.58 5.31
C SER A 225 2.17 39.27 3.83
N THR A 226 2.75 38.11 3.51
CA THR A 226 2.94 37.64 2.13
C THR A 226 1.60 37.48 1.40
N PHE A 227 0.53 37.16 2.13
CA PHE A 227 -0.81 36.98 1.58
C PHE A 227 -1.73 38.20 1.75
N ALA A 228 -1.18 39.34 2.22
CA ALA A 228 -1.97 40.55 2.40
C ALA A 228 -2.52 41.06 1.06
N VAL A 229 -3.84 41.09 0.94
CA VAL A 229 -4.53 41.64 -0.23
C VAL A 229 -4.77 43.13 0.01
N SER A 230 -4.39 43.97 -0.96
CA SER A 230 -4.71 45.40 -0.90
C SER A 230 -6.23 45.62 -0.84
N PRO A 231 -6.75 46.41 0.12
CA PRO A 231 -8.20 46.61 0.29
C PRO A 231 -8.89 47.21 -0.94
N ASN A 232 -8.14 47.87 -1.84
CA ASN A 232 -8.66 48.43 -3.10
C ASN A 232 -8.94 47.37 -4.18
N ALA A 233 -8.38 46.16 -4.07
CA ALA A 233 -8.59 45.09 -5.06
C ALA A 233 -10.00 44.48 -5.01
N SER A 234 -10.64 44.48 -3.83
CA SER A 234 -12.01 43.98 -3.63
C SER A 234 -13.09 44.91 -4.19
N GLN A 235 -12.85 46.23 -4.26
CA GLN A 235 -13.82 47.21 -4.76
C GLN A 235 -13.90 47.23 -6.30
N SER A 236 -12.78 47.01 -7.01
CA SER A 236 -12.74 47.03 -8.49
C SER A 236 -13.52 45.90 -9.18
N ARG A 237 -13.87 44.82 -8.47
CA ARG A 237 -14.60 43.67 -9.05
C ARG A 237 -16.10 43.93 -9.27
N HIS A 238 -16.72 44.89 -8.59
CA HIS A 238 -18.16 45.16 -8.74
C HIS A 238 -18.50 46.04 -9.95
N GLU A 239 -17.54 46.76 -10.54
CA GLU A 239 -17.81 47.70 -11.64
C GLU A 239 -17.47 47.16 -13.04
N ARG A 240 -16.71 46.08 -13.16
CA ARG A 240 -16.39 45.47 -14.47
C ARG A 240 -17.45 44.46 -14.92
N ARG A 241 -18.69 44.93 -15.03
CA ARG A 241 -19.76 44.22 -15.75
C ARG A 241 -19.60 44.50 -17.25
N ILE A 242 -18.85 43.61 -17.90
CA ILE A 242 -18.97 43.21 -19.32
C ILE A 242 -19.16 44.38 -20.31
N CYS A 243 -18.10 44.68 -21.05
CA CYS A 243 -18.20 45.41 -22.33
C CYS A 243 -19.12 44.61 -23.26
N ARG A 244 -20.41 44.90 -23.23
CA ARG A 244 -21.41 44.32 -24.13
C ARG A 244 -21.24 45.06 -25.45
N GLN A 245 -20.61 44.40 -26.42
CA GLN A 245 -20.51 44.91 -27.78
C GLN A 245 -21.91 45.30 -28.28
N SER A 246 -22.07 46.59 -28.54
CA SER A 246 -23.19 47.15 -29.28
C SER A 246 -23.02 46.75 -30.74
N SER A 247 -23.94 45.94 -31.27
CA SER A 247 -24.14 45.85 -32.72
C SER A 247 -25.52 45.30 -33.07
N TYR A 248 -26.19 46.06 -33.95
CA TYR A 248 -27.35 45.78 -34.79
C TYR A 248 -28.72 46.28 -34.33
N GLU A 249 -29.13 47.40 -34.94
CA GLU A 249 -30.52 47.84 -35.09
C GLU A 249 -31.26 46.98 -36.14
N PRO A 250 -32.58 46.81 -36.02
CA PRO A 250 -33.41 46.18 -37.04
C PRO A 250 -34.16 47.22 -37.88
N ASP A 251 -34.00 47.18 -39.21
CA ASP A 251 -34.92 47.85 -40.13
C ASP A 251 -35.81 46.81 -40.83
N GLU A 252 -37.13 46.99 -40.67
CA GLU A 252 -38.18 46.24 -41.35
C GLU A 252 -38.62 46.90 -42.67
N GLU A 253 -39.29 46.07 -43.49
CA GLU A 253 -40.10 46.34 -44.69
C GLU A 253 -39.33 46.51 -46.03
N ARG A 254 -39.67 45.86 -47.16
CA ARG A 254 -41.00 45.43 -47.64
C ARG A 254 -40.90 44.56 -48.92
N SER A 255 -41.96 43.78 -49.16
CA SER A 255 -42.61 43.51 -50.47
C SER A 255 -42.22 42.29 -51.35
N ASN A 256 -43.10 41.28 -51.27
CA ASN A 256 -43.68 40.42 -52.32
C ASN A 256 -43.17 40.54 -53.78
N TYR A 257 -42.89 39.38 -54.40
CA TYR A 257 -43.47 38.95 -55.69
C TYR A 257 -43.42 37.42 -55.82
N SER A 258 -44.48 36.86 -56.41
CA SER A 258 -44.86 35.44 -56.51
C SER A 258 -44.25 34.70 -57.72
N ASP A 259 -44.35 33.37 -57.66
CA ASP A 259 -44.34 32.34 -58.74
C ASP A 259 -43.02 32.16 -59.54
N ASP A 260 -42.53 30.97 -59.89
CA ASP A 260 -43.22 29.78 -60.40
C ASP A 260 -42.26 28.55 -60.37
N GLN A 261 -42.86 27.35 -60.26
CA GLN A 261 -42.44 25.98 -60.70
C GLN A 261 -40.94 25.58 -60.77
N SER A 262 -40.45 24.46 -60.21
CA SER A 262 -40.83 23.05 -60.44
C SER A 262 -39.85 22.13 -59.67
N SER A 263 -40.36 21.18 -58.87
CA SER A 263 -40.30 19.73 -59.09
C SER A 263 -38.90 19.06 -59.12
N ILE A 264 -38.58 18.23 -58.10
CA ILE A 264 -38.38 16.76 -58.20
C ILE A 264 -37.43 16.16 -57.12
N HIS A 265 -37.99 15.16 -56.43
CA HIS A 265 -37.46 13.95 -55.77
C HIS A 265 -36.65 13.93 -54.46
N SER A 266 -37.20 13.10 -53.58
CA SER A 266 -36.80 12.60 -52.25
C SER A 266 -35.74 11.45 -52.30
N PRO A 267 -35.25 10.94 -51.14
CA PRO A 267 -34.02 10.15 -50.92
C PRO A 267 -34.33 8.61 -50.96
N PRO A 268 -33.54 7.60 -50.48
CA PRO A 268 -32.63 7.47 -49.30
C PRO A 268 -31.28 6.76 -49.58
N THR A 269 -30.29 6.72 -48.68
CA THR A 269 -30.10 5.77 -47.54
C THR A 269 -28.98 6.26 -46.63
#